data_AF-A0A5C8MFC7-F1
#
_entry.id   AF-A0A5C8MFC7-F1
#
_cell.length_a   1.000
_cell.length_b   1.000
_cell.length_c   1.000
_cell.angle_alpha   90.00
_cell.angle_beta   90.00
_cell.angle_gamma   90.00
#
_symmetry.space_group_name_H-M   'P 1'
#
loop_
_entity.id
_entity.type
_entity.pdbx_description
1 polymer ?
#
loop_
_entity_poly.entity_id
_entity_poly.type
_entity_poly.pdbx_seq_one_letter_code
_entity_poly.pdbx_strand_id
1 'polypeptide(L)'
;MKQLSILAKIENQMERFSPAEKKIATYIMEHAELVPNMTTKELSKNAGSSEASVVRFCKTIGIGSFTALKLALVRELTIADMNINDFSIIEKQDAPYDLFNKVTYVNKAAIEATTTTIDKRELEKAAEVIANAKKI
;
A
#
# COMPACT_ATOMS: atom_id res chain seq x y z
N MET A 1 -2.64 17.98 4.36
CA MET A 1 -3.30 16.78 4.92
C MET A 1 -2.66 15.57 4.26
N LYS A 2 -2.14 14.62 5.06
CA LYS A 2 -1.45 13.41 4.59
C LYS A 2 -2.45 12.57 3.79
N GLN A 3 -2.25 12.40 2.49
CA GLN A 3 -3.11 11.51 1.70
C GLN A 3 -2.70 10.08 2.02
N LEU A 4 -3.53 9.37 2.80
CA LEU A 4 -3.34 7.94 3.08
C LEU A 4 -3.48 7.14 1.77
N SER A 5 -2.70 6.05 1.65
CA SER A 5 -2.87 5.10 0.55
C SER A 5 -4.27 4.47 0.58
N ILE A 6 -4.76 3.98 -0.55
CA ILE A 6 -6.12 3.45 -0.61
C ILE A 6 -6.24 2.16 0.18
N LEU A 7 -5.23 1.29 0.17
CA LEU A 7 -5.21 0.07 0.99
C LEU A 7 -5.17 0.40 2.48
N ALA A 8 -4.31 1.34 2.89
CA ALA A 8 -4.27 1.79 4.29
C ALA A 8 -5.61 2.39 4.75
N LYS A 9 -6.32 3.10 3.86
CA LYS A 9 -7.65 3.64 4.16
C LYS A 9 -8.68 2.52 4.35
N ILE A 10 -8.64 1.49 3.51
CA ILE A 10 -9.52 0.32 3.60
C ILE A 10 -9.26 -0.41 4.92
N GLU A 11 -8.00 -0.68 5.25
CA GLU A 11 -7.61 -1.35 6.49
C GLU A 11 -8.07 -0.58 7.74
N ASN A 12 -7.82 0.73 7.81
CA ASN A 12 -8.21 1.57 8.96
C ASN A 12 -9.73 1.67 9.16
N GLN A 13 -10.52 1.44 8.12
CA GLN A 13 -11.98 1.49 8.17
C GLN A 13 -12.62 0.10 8.29
N MET A 14 -11.82 -0.97 8.34
CA MET A 14 -12.30 -2.35 8.28
C MET A 14 -13.42 -2.63 9.29
N GLU A 15 -13.26 -2.18 10.53
CA GLU A 15 -14.27 -2.41 11.59
C GLU A 15 -15.59 -1.67 11.40
N ARG A 16 -15.59 -0.60 10.60
CA ARG A 16 -16.79 0.22 10.35
C ARG A 16 -17.60 -0.26 9.15
N PHE A 17 -17.05 -1.16 8.33
CA PHE A 17 -17.72 -1.69 7.16
C PHE A 17 -18.87 -2.63 7.54
N SER A 18 -19.96 -2.55 6.79
CA SER A 18 -21.03 -3.54 6.83
C SER A 18 -20.52 -4.92 6.41
N PRO A 19 -21.23 -6.03 6.70
CA PRO A 19 -20.79 -7.37 6.30
C PRO A 19 -20.50 -7.53 4.79
N ALA A 20 -21.30 -6.87 3.93
CA ALA A 20 -21.10 -6.90 2.49
C ALA A 20 -19.86 -6.09 2.04
N GLU A 21 -19.57 -4.99 2.74
CA GLU A 21 -18.38 -4.15 2.50
C GLU A 21 -17.11 -4.82 3.03
N LYS A 22 -17.16 -5.47 4.21
CA LYS A 22 -16.05 -6.24 4.77
C LYS A 22 -15.58 -7.31 3.79
N LYS A 23 -16.51 -8.03 3.14
CA LYS A 23 -16.19 -9.00 2.10
C LYS A 23 -15.44 -8.39 0.91
N ILE A 24 -15.91 -7.23 0.42
CA ILE A 24 -15.27 -6.51 -0.69
C ILE A 24 -13.88 -6.00 -0.27
N ALA A 25 -13.78 -5.38 0.91
CA ALA A 25 -12.53 -4.89 1.47
C ALA A 25 -11.49 -6.02 1.61
N THR A 26 -11.90 -7.16 2.19
CA THR A 26 -11.03 -8.33 2.37
C THR A 26 -10.49 -8.83 1.03
N TYR A 27 -11.37 -9.00 0.04
CA TYR A 27 -10.95 -9.43 -1.30
C TYR A 27 -9.95 -8.45 -1.94
N ILE A 28 -10.20 -7.14 -1.80
CA ILE A 28 -9.27 -6.12 -2.32
C ILE A 28 -7.92 -6.17 -1.61
N MET A 29 -7.89 -6.37 -0.29
CA MET A 29 -6.65 -6.47 0.48
C MET A 29 -5.83 -7.72 0.09
N GLU A 30 -6.48 -8.85 -0.18
CA GLU A 30 -5.83 -10.11 -0.55
C GLU A 30 -5.41 -10.17 -2.02
N HIS A 31 -6.11 -9.44 -2.91
CA HIS A 31 -5.96 -9.55 -4.36
C HIS A 31 -5.88 -8.18 -5.06
N ALA A 32 -5.23 -7.21 -4.42
CA ALA A 32 -5.15 -5.82 -4.90
C ALA A 32 -4.68 -5.70 -6.35
N GLU A 33 -3.73 -6.54 -6.78
CA GLU A 33 -3.16 -6.59 -8.14
C GLU A 33 -4.17 -7.00 -9.22
N LEU A 34 -5.20 -7.78 -8.87
CA LEU A 34 -6.19 -8.28 -9.83
C LEU A 34 -7.32 -7.28 -10.06
N VAL A 35 -7.67 -6.49 -9.03
CA VAL A 35 -8.83 -5.60 -9.02
C VAL A 35 -8.82 -4.54 -10.15
N PRO A 36 -7.68 -3.93 -10.54
CA PRO A 36 -7.61 -3.02 -11.69
C PRO A 36 -8.16 -3.57 -13.02
N ASN A 37 -8.05 -4.89 -13.21
CA ASN A 37 -8.47 -5.57 -14.43
C ASN A 37 -9.91 -6.11 -14.35
N MET A 38 -10.58 -5.95 -13.20
CA MET A 38 -11.94 -6.42 -12.99
C MET A 38 -12.99 -5.38 -13.39
N THR A 39 -14.18 -5.91 -13.64
CA THR A 39 -15.48 -5.22 -13.66
C THR A 39 -16.14 -5.26 -12.27
N THR A 40 -17.17 -4.43 -12.05
CA THR A 40 -17.98 -4.48 -10.82
C THR A 40 -18.62 -5.86 -10.61
N LYS A 41 -19.05 -6.49 -11.70
CA LYS A 41 -19.63 -7.84 -11.71
C LYS A 41 -18.64 -8.90 -11.25
N GLU A 42 -17.40 -8.85 -11.74
CA GLU A 42 -16.36 -9.80 -11.34
C GLU A 42 -15.95 -9.60 -9.89
N LEU A 43 -15.71 -8.36 -9.47
CA LEU A 43 -15.35 -8.09 -8.08
C LEU A 43 -16.47 -8.53 -7.12
N SER A 44 -17.71 -8.18 -7.41
CA SER A 44 -18.84 -8.58 -6.56
C SER A 44 -19.02 -10.09 -6.50
N LYS A 45 -18.85 -10.79 -7.62
CA LYS A 45 -18.88 -12.26 -7.66
C LYS A 45 -17.77 -12.88 -6.80
N ASN A 46 -16.51 -12.46 -7.00
CA ASN A 46 -15.38 -13.04 -6.28
C ASN A 46 -15.40 -12.69 -4.78
N ALA A 47 -15.85 -11.49 -4.42
CA ALA A 47 -16.04 -11.09 -3.02
C ALA A 47 -17.32 -11.70 -2.38
N GLY A 48 -18.19 -12.40 -3.11
CA GLY A 48 -19.45 -12.91 -2.55
C GLY A 48 -20.39 -11.80 -2.08
N SER A 49 -20.49 -10.72 -2.87
CA SER A 49 -21.29 -9.52 -2.64
C SER A 49 -22.12 -9.17 -3.90
N SER A 50 -22.70 -7.96 -3.95
CA SER A 50 -23.47 -7.48 -5.10
C SER A 50 -22.81 -6.26 -5.77
N GLU A 51 -23.06 -6.05 -7.06
CA GLU A 51 -22.53 -4.87 -7.78
C GLU A 51 -22.92 -3.55 -7.12
N ALA A 52 -24.16 -3.46 -6.62
CA ALA A 52 -24.62 -2.31 -5.84
C ALA A 52 -23.81 -2.09 -4.56
N SER A 53 -23.35 -3.17 -3.91
CA SER A 53 -22.50 -3.09 -2.72
C SER A 53 -21.09 -2.64 -3.06
N VAL A 54 -20.53 -3.01 -4.23
CA VAL A 54 -19.25 -2.49 -4.72
C VAL A 54 -19.32 -0.97 -4.95
N VAL A 55 -20.40 -0.49 -5.55
CA VAL A 55 -20.61 0.95 -5.78
C VAL A 55 -20.77 1.70 -4.45
N ARG A 56 -21.52 1.14 -3.49
CA ARG A 56 -21.64 1.71 -2.15
C ARG A 56 -20.30 1.72 -1.42
N PHE A 57 -19.56 0.61 -1.45
CA PHE A 57 -18.24 0.50 -0.85
C PHE A 57 -17.30 1.61 -1.32
N CYS A 58 -17.26 1.87 -2.64
CA CYS A 58 -16.46 2.98 -3.19
C CYS A 58 -16.82 4.31 -2.50
N LYS A 59 -18.12 4.61 -2.36
CA LYS A 59 -18.58 5.82 -1.66
C LYS A 59 -18.20 5.83 -0.18
N THR A 60 -18.32 4.69 0.51
CA THR A 60 -17.96 4.53 1.92
C THR A 60 -16.50 4.86 2.17
N ILE A 61 -15.60 4.40 1.29
CA ILE A 61 -14.17 4.75 1.34
C ILE A 61 -13.85 6.09 0.68
N GLY A 62 -14.86 6.93 0.39
CA GLY A 62 -14.69 8.28 -0.15
C GLY A 62 -14.18 8.35 -1.59
N ILE A 63 -14.42 7.32 -2.40
CA ILE A 63 -14.10 7.26 -3.83
C ILE A 63 -15.41 7.29 -4.64
N GLY A 64 -15.47 8.17 -5.65
CA GLY A 64 -16.69 8.41 -6.41
C GLY A 64 -17.16 7.26 -7.32
N SER A 65 -16.26 6.36 -7.72
CA SER A 65 -16.59 5.28 -8.65
C SER A 65 -15.62 4.09 -8.55
N PHE A 66 -16.06 2.94 -9.07
CA PHE A 66 -15.18 1.77 -9.16
C PHE A 66 -13.97 2.04 -10.06
N THR A 67 -14.14 2.74 -11.19
CA THR A 67 -13.03 3.15 -12.05
C THR A 67 -11.99 4.00 -11.31
N ALA A 68 -12.44 4.93 -10.46
CA ALA A 68 -11.53 5.73 -9.64
C ALA A 68 -10.80 4.88 -8.58
N LEU A 69 -11.45 3.86 -8.01
CA LEU A 69 -10.80 2.88 -7.12
C LEU A 69 -9.72 2.09 -7.87
N LYS A 70 -10.01 1.61 -9.08
CA LYS A 70 -9.03 0.89 -9.90
C LYS A 70 -7.81 1.77 -10.20
N LEU A 71 -8.02 3.03 -10.57
CA LEU A 71 -6.92 3.97 -10.80
C LEU A 71 -6.08 4.22 -9.53
N ALA A 72 -6.73 4.35 -8.37
CA ALA A 72 -6.05 4.51 -7.10
C ALA A 72 -5.19 3.28 -6.75
N LEU A 73 -5.71 2.07 -6.98
CA LEU A 73 -4.99 0.82 -6.80
C LEU A 73 -3.81 0.70 -7.77
N VAL A 74 -4.00 0.99 -9.07
CA VAL A 74 -2.89 0.99 -10.03
C VAL A 74 -1.77 1.92 -9.59
N ARG A 75 -2.09 3.15 -9.19
CA ARG A 75 -1.08 4.11 -8.71
C ARG A 75 -0.33 3.58 -7.50
N GLU A 76 -1.05 2.99 -6.54
CA GLU A 76 -0.43 2.42 -5.34
C GLU A 76 0.46 1.22 -5.66
N LEU A 77 0.02 0.33 -6.54
CA LEU A 77 0.79 -0.84 -6.97
C LEU A 77 1.99 -0.48 -7.84
N THR A 78 1.87 0.50 -8.75
CA THR A 78 3.00 1.00 -9.53
C THR A 78 4.04 1.69 -8.64
N ILE A 79 3.60 2.35 -7.56
CA ILE A 79 4.50 2.84 -6.53
C ILE A 79 5.13 1.66 -5.78
N ALA A 80 4.36 0.60 -5.51
CA ALA A 80 4.86 -0.57 -4.80
C ALA A 80 5.94 -1.34 -5.56
N ASP A 81 5.80 -1.45 -6.88
CA ASP A 81 6.73 -2.08 -7.82
C ASP A 81 8.01 -1.26 -8.07
N MET A 82 8.14 -0.07 -7.48
CA MET A 82 9.40 0.66 -7.51
C MET A 82 10.46 -0.11 -6.73
N ASN A 83 11.27 -0.86 -7.47
CA ASN A 83 12.49 -1.47 -6.97
C ASN A 83 13.32 -0.40 -6.25
N ILE A 84 13.71 -0.68 -5.00
CA ILE A 84 14.52 0.21 -4.14
C ILE A 84 15.82 0.64 -4.84
N ASN A 85 16.31 -0.16 -5.80
CA ASN A 85 17.55 0.07 -6.53
C ASN A 85 17.37 0.77 -7.89
N ASP A 86 16.13 1.05 -8.32
CA ASP A 86 15.87 1.66 -9.61
C ASP A 86 15.60 3.17 -9.46
N PHE A 87 16.67 3.96 -9.49
CA PHE A 87 16.58 5.42 -9.49
C PHE A 87 16.15 5.99 -10.85
N SER A 88 15.92 5.17 -11.87
CA SER A 88 15.41 5.63 -13.18
C SER A 88 13.96 6.13 -13.10
N ILE A 89 13.29 5.87 -11.99
CA ILE A 89 11.88 6.22 -11.74
C ILE A 89 11.70 7.72 -11.44
N ILE A 90 12.81 8.46 -11.23
CA ILE A 90 12.83 9.92 -11.19
C ILE A 90 12.91 10.41 -12.63
N GLU A 91 11.77 10.43 -13.32
CA GLU A 91 11.70 11.03 -14.64
C GLU A 91 11.62 12.56 -14.52
N LYS A 92 12.29 13.27 -15.44
CA LYS A 92 12.38 14.73 -15.48
C LYS A 92 11.04 15.47 -15.57
N GLN A 93 9.94 14.73 -15.77
CA GLN A 93 8.57 15.22 -15.96
C GLN A 93 7.66 15.03 -14.74
N ASP A 94 8.15 14.41 -13.65
CA ASP A 94 7.34 14.27 -12.44
C ASP A 94 6.96 15.64 -11.86
N ALA A 95 5.69 15.80 -11.48
CA ALA A 95 5.31 16.95 -10.67
C ALA A 95 6.04 16.85 -9.31
N PRO A 96 6.42 17.97 -8.68
CA PRO A 96 7.20 17.95 -7.44
C PRO A 96 6.59 17.09 -6.32
N TYR A 97 5.27 16.98 -6.27
CA TYR A 97 4.56 16.15 -5.30
C TYR A 97 4.65 14.64 -5.59
N ASP A 98 4.66 14.25 -6.86
CA ASP A 98 4.81 12.86 -7.26
C ASP A 98 6.22 12.37 -6.91
N LEU A 99 7.22 13.20 -7.18
CA LEU A 99 8.61 12.94 -6.77
C LEU A 99 8.74 12.79 -5.24
N PHE A 100 8.10 13.66 -4.47
CA PHE A 100 8.09 13.57 -3.01
C PHE A 100 7.54 12.23 -2.52
N ASN A 101 6.43 11.77 -3.10
CA ASN A 101 5.84 10.48 -2.74
C ASN A 101 6.74 9.31 -3.13
N LYS A 102 7.35 9.36 -4.33
CA LYS A 102 8.26 8.32 -4.80
C LYS A 102 9.48 8.15 -3.89
N VAL A 103 10.18 9.25 -3.58
CA VAL A 103 11.34 9.25 -2.69
C VAL A 103 10.96 8.77 -1.29
N THR A 104 9.82 9.22 -0.78
CA THR A 104 9.32 8.79 0.54
C THR A 104 9.06 7.29 0.57
N TYR A 105 8.46 6.73 -0.49
CA TYR A 105 8.19 5.31 -0.59
C TYR A 105 9.49 4.48 -0.62
N VAL A 106 10.43 4.84 -1.50
CA VAL A 106 11.73 4.13 -1.62
C VAL A 106 12.48 4.14 -0.28
N ASN A 107 12.52 5.28 0.41
CA ASN A 107 13.17 5.38 1.72
C ASN A 107 12.47 4.51 2.77
N LYS A 108 11.13 4.49 2.79
CA LYS A 108 10.37 3.64 3.71
C LYS A 108 10.69 2.16 3.45
N ALA A 109 10.63 1.74 2.20
CA ALA A 109 10.91 0.36 1.80
C ALA A 109 12.35 -0.06 2.15
N ALA A 110 13.33 0.84 1.94
CA ALA A 110 14.72 0.60 2.33
C ALA A 110 14.87 0.41 3.86
N ILE A 111 14.21 1.24 4.66
CA ILE A 111 14.21 1.10 6.13
C ILE A 111 13.56 -0.23 6.55
N GLU A 112 12.40 -0.57 5.98
CA GLU A 112 11.71 -1.83 6.30
C GLU A 112 12.55 -3.05 5.90
N ALA A 113 13.23 -3.01 4.74
CA ALA A 113 14.14 -4.07 4.31
C ALA A 113 15.30 -4.32 5.29
N THR A 114 15.81 -3.28 5.97
CA THR A 114 16.88 -3.47 6.97
C THR A 114 16.44 -4.38 8.12
N THR A 115 15.15 -4.35 8.48
CA THR A 115 14.61 -5.19 9.56
C THR A 115 14.53 -6.67 9.18
N THR A 116 14.51 -7.00 7.89
CA THR A 116 14.46 -8.38 7.39
C THR A 116 15.83 -8.92 6.96
N THR A 117 16.81 -8.05 6.69
CA THR A 117 18.17 -8.46 6.30
C THR A 117 19.17 -8.48 7.45
N ILE A 118 18.96 -7.69 8.51
CA ILE A 118 19.87 -7.66 9.66
C ILE A 118 19.57 -8.83 10.61
N ASP A 119 20.59 -9.66 10.88
CA ASP A 119 20.51 -10.66 11.94
C ASP A 119 20.43 -9.98 13.30
N LYS A 120 19.33 -10.23 14.01
CA LYS A 120 19.06 -9.63 15.33
C LYS A 120 20.20 -9.89 16.32
N ARG A 121 20.78 -11.09 16.34
CA ARG A 121 21.82 -11.46 17.29
C ARG A 121 23.12 -10.73 16.98
N GLU A 122 23.48 -10.62 15.71
CA GLU A 122 24.68 -9.87 15.30
C GLU A 122 24.53 -8.37 15.57
N LEU A 123 23.34 -7.81 15.38
CA LEU A 123 23.04 -6.42 15.75
C LEU A 123 23.18 -6.18 17.26
N GLU A 124 22.61 -7.06 18.08
CA GLU A 124 22.71 -6.98 19.55
C GLU A 124 24.17 -7.09 20.02
N LYS A 125 24.94 -8.03 19.45
CA LYS A 125 26.39 -8.16 19.74
C LYS A 125 27.16 -6.91 19.34
N ALA A 126 26.93 -6.37 18.15
CA ALA A 126 27.61 -5.17 17.69
C ALA A 126 27.31 -3.97 18.60
N ALA A 127 26.06 -3.80 19.02
CA ALA A 127 25.67 -2.77 19.97
C ALA A 127 26.38 -2.92 21.32
N GLU A 128 26.48 -4.15 21.85
CA GLU A 128 27.15 -4.43 23.12
C GLU A 128 28.66 -4.13 23.05
N VAL A 129 29.33 -4.51 21.96
CA VAL A 129 30.75 -4.22 21.76
C VAL A 129 31.00 -2.71 21.68
N ILE A 130 30.17 -1.97 20.95
CA ILE A 130 30.26 -0.51 20.84
C ILE A 130 30.01 0.16 22.20
N ALA A 131 28.99 -0.28 22.93
CA ALA A 131 28.64 0.30 24.22
C ALA A 131 29.74 0.14 25.29
N ASN A 132 30.50 -0.96 25.23
CA ASN A 132 31.58 -1.26 26.18
C ASN A 132 32.97 -0.83 25.69
N ALA A 133 33.07 -0.20 24.51
CA ALA A 133 34.33 0.21 23.94
C ALA A 133 34.93 1.38 24.74
N LYS A 134 36.19 1.23 25.18
CA LYS A 134 36.95 2.34 25.81
C LYS A 134 37.26 3.47 24.82
N LYS A 135 37.21 3.16 23.52
CA LYS A 135 37.36 4.09 22.40
C LYS A 135 36.74 3.42 21.16
N ILE A 136 35.98 4.18 20.37
CA ILE A 136 35.37 3.76 19.10
C ILE A 136 36.23 4.28 17.95
#